data_AF-A0A9N9NUN1-F1
#
_entry.id   AF-A0A9N9NUN1-F1
#
_cell.length_a   1.000
_cell.length_b   1.000
_cell.length_c   1.000
_cell.angle_alpha   90.00
_cell.angle_beta   90.00
_cell.angle_gamma   90.00
#
_symmetry.space_group_name_H-M   'P 1'
#
loop_
_entity.id
_entity.type
_entity.pdbx_description
1 polymer ?
#
loop_
_entity_poly.entity_id
_entity_poly.type
_entity_poly.pdbx_seq_one_letter_code
_entity_poly.pdbx_strand_id
1 'polypeptide(L)'
;LEAINFLMAERNENPPTYDKTAFDTIPTGAVNVDGVVNPAMLRAHLALLAKFKALEQPNKQIDTRYLLRAQERYVLWLYLLGSKNFDERTMPIPPIDVCYIWHSHLLSPLRYYEDMRRIYDPKQTFPDFPLKRLHDIWEKNGGHVDPESERIW
;
A
#
# COMPACT_ATOMS: atom_id res chain seq x y z
N LEU A 1 -5.71 -31.23 -6.11
CA LEU A 1 -6.04 -31.24 -7.56
C LEU A 1 -7.44 -30.70 -7.82
N GLU A 2 -8.47 -31.09 -7.04
CA GLU A 2 -9.83 -30.56 -7.18
C GLU A 2 -9.99 -29.06 -6.89
N ALA A 3 -9.33 -28.52 -5.86
CA ALA A 3 -9.37 -27.08 -5.55
C ALA A 3 -8.71 -26.19 -6.63
N ILE A 4 -7.71 -26.72 -7.34
CA ILE A 4 -7.06 -26.03 -8.47
C ILE A 4 -7.97 -26.08 -9.71
N ASN A 5 -8.69 -27.18 -9.91
CA ASN A 5 -9.68 -27.30 -10.98
C ASN A 5 -10.88 -26.35 -10.77
N PHE A 6 -11.28 -26.10 -9.51
CA PHE A 6 -12.29 -25.09 -9.18
C PHE A 6 -11.85 -23.67 -9.55
N LEU A 7 -10.58 -23.33 -9.30
CA LEU A 7 -10.02 -22.01 -9.66
C LEU A 7 -9.80 -21.82 -11.17
N MET A 8 -9.72 -22.91 -11.94
CA MET A 8 -9.48 -22.87 -13.39
C MET A 8 -10.76 -22.96 -14.23
N ALA A 9 -11.92 -23.28 -13.63
CA ALA A 9 -13.16 -23.57 -14.36
C ALA A 9 -14.02 -22.33 -14.70
N GLU A 10 -13.73 -21.16 -14.16
CA GLU A 10 -14.47 -19.93 -14.47
C GLU A 10 -13.54 -18.86 -15.07
N ARG A 11 -13.25 -18.95 -16.37
CA ARG A 11 -12.92 -17.75 -17.15
C ARG A 11 -14.22 -16.99 -17.47
N ASN A 12 -14.88 -16.54 -16.42
CA ASN A 12 -15.83 -15.43 -16.50
C ASN A 12 -15.04 -14.21 -16.01
N GLU A 13 -14.86 -13.19 -16.85
CA GLU A 13 -14.11 -11.98 -16.46
C GLU A 13 -14.82 -11.18 -15.34
N ASN A 14 -16.06 -11.55 -15.04
CA ASN A 14 -16.83 -10.97 -13.95
C ASN A 14 -16.45 -11.62 -12.62
N PRO A 15 -16.27 -10.83 -11.54
CA PRO A 15 -16.04 -11.38 -10.21
C PRO A 15 -17.23 -12.28 -9.80
N PRO A 16 -17.00 -13.28 -8.93
CA PRO A 16 -18.07 -14.10 -8.39
C PRO A 16 -19.17 -13.24 -7.78
N THR A 17 -20.43 -13.56 -8.08
CA THR A 17 -21.58 -12.88 -7.44
C THR A 17 -21.73 -13.41 -6.03
N TYR A 18 -21.36 -12.60 -5.04
CA TYR A 18 -21.60 -12.94 -3.64
C TYR A 18 -23.04 -12.58 -3.26
N ASP A 19 -23.76 -13.53 -2.66
CA ASP A 19 -25.08 -13.30 -2.11
C ASP A 19 -24.98 -12.28 -0.96
N LYS A 20 -25.59 -11.11 -1.16
CA LYS A 20 -25.59 -10.01 -0.18
C LYS A 20 -26.42 -10.34 1.07
N THR A 21 -27.17 -11.45 1.08
CA THR A 21 -28.01 -11.88 2.20
C THR A 21 -27.38 -13.01 3.02
N ALA A 22 -26.31 -13.64 2.52
CA ALA A 22 -25.58 -14.71 3.20
C ALA A 22 -24.51 -14.16 4.17
N PHE A 23 -24.93 -13.44 5.21
CA PHE A 23 -23.99 -12.86 6.20
C PHE A 23 -23.68 -13.77 7.40
N ASP A 24 -24.37 -14.91 7.59
CA ASP A 24 -24.46 -15.53 8.92
C ASP A 24 -23.81 -16.91 9.13
N THR A 25 -22.99 -17.44 8.22
CA THR A 25 -22.38 -18.78 8.45
C THR A 25 -20.89 -18.92 8.20
N ILE A 26 -20.20 -17.90 7.70
CA ILE A 26 -18.74 -17.99 7.53
C ILE A 26 -18.07 -17.56 8.84
N PRO A 27 -17.31 -18.44 9.52
CA PRO A 27 -16.55 -18.06 10.71
C PRO A 27 -15.56 -16.96 10.30
N THR A 28 -15.85 -15.73 10.70
CA THR A 28 -15.08 -14.53 10.34
C THR A 28 -13.63 -14.56 10.87
N GLY A 29 -13.29 -15.56 11.68
CA GLY A 29 -11.96 -15.77 12.25
C GLY A 29 -11.03 -16.72 11.48
N ALA A 30 -11.45 -17.33 10.36
CA ALA A 30 -10.71 -18.48 9.79
C ALA A 30 -9.63 -18.16 8.74
N VAL A 31 -9.66 -17.00 8.08
CA VAL A 31 -8.67 -16.64 7.05
C VAL A 31 -7.81 -15.49 7.55
N ASN A 32 -6.77 -15.85 8.29
CA ASN A 32 -5.69 -14.94 8.67
C ASN A 32 -4.37 -15.57 8.22
N VAL A 33 -3.88 -15.17 7.04
CA VAL A 33 -2.55 -15.58 6.59
C VAL A 33 -1.53 -14.62 7.23
N ASP A 34 -0.85 -15.12 8.25
CA ASP A 34 0.28 -14.48 8.94
C ASP A 34 0.03 -13.05 9.47
N GLY A 35 -1.21 -12.69 9.78
CA GLY A 35 -1.57 -11.33 10.21
C GLY A 35 -1.67 -10.32 9.07
N VAL A 36 -1.27 -10.68 7.85
CA VAL A 36 -1.18 -9.79 6.69
C VAL A 36 -2.46 -9.82 5.86
N VAL A 37 -3.01 -11.02 5.62
CA VAL A 37 -4.25 -11.18 4.85
C VAL A 37 -5.40 -11.38 5.83
N ASN A 38 -6.02 -10.27 6.19
CA ASN A 38 -7.23 -10.24 7.02
C ASN A 38 -8.19 -9.14 6.52
N PRO A 39 -9.47 -9.16 6.91
CA PRO A 39 -10.46 -8.21 6.39
C PRO A 39 -10.10 -6.73 6.62
N ALA A 40 -9.43 -6.38 7.72
CA ALA A 40 -9.02 -5.00 7.98
C ALA A 40 -7.91 -4.56 7.01
N MET A 41 -6.90 -5.40 6.79
CA MET A 41 -5.83 -5.14 5.84
C MET A 41 -6.33 -5.09 4.39
N LEU A 42 -7.26 -5.97 4.02
CA LEU A 42 -7.90 -5.95 2.70
C LEU A 42 -8.70 -4.65 2.48
N ARG A 43 -9.45 -4.18 3.49
CA ARG A 43 -10.15 -2.88 3.43
C ARG A 43 -9.17 -1.73 3.28
N ALA A 44 -8.09 -1.72 4.05
CA ALA A 44 -7.04 -0.71 3.95
C ALA A 44 -6.41 -0.69 2.55
N HIS A 45 -6.15 -1.88 1.98
CA HIS A 45 -5.61 -2.02 0.64
C HIS A 45 -6.57 -1.52 -0.45
N LEU A 46 -7.85 -1.86 -0.37
CA LEU A 46 -8.86 -1.35 -1.30
C LEU A 46 -8.98 0.17 -1.23
N ALA A 47 -8.96 0.75 -0.03
CA ALA A 47 -8.95 2.20 0.14
C ALA A 47 -7.71 2.85 -0.49
N LEU A 48 -6.53 2.25 -0.32
CA LEU A 48 -5.28 2.69 -0.98
C LEU A 48 -5.42 2.70 -2.50
N LEU A 49 -5.90 1.60 -3.10
CA LEU A 49 -6.10 1.51 -4.55
C LEU A 49 -7.11 2.55 -5.06
N ALA A 50 -8.19 2.81 -4.30
CA ALA A 50 -9.15 3.85 -4.63
C ALA A 50 -8.51 5.25 -4.62
N LYS A 51 -7.61 5.54 -3.67
CA LYS A 51 -6.85 6.79 -3.66
C LYS A 51 -5.90 6.89 -4.86
N PHE A 52 -5.18 5.82 -5.21
CA PHE A 52 -4.32 5.83 -6.40
C PHE A 52 -5.11 6.03 -7.69
N LYS A 53 -6.28 5.40 -7.82
CA LYS A 53 -7.15 5.63 -8.98
C LYS A 53 -7.57 7.10 -9.09
N ALA A 54 -7.82 7.77 -7.96
CA ALA A 54 -8.17 9.19 -7.94
C ALA A 54 -7.02 10.14 -8.32
N LEU A 55 -5.77 9.65 -8.42
CA LEU A 55 -4.63 10.45 -8.87
C LEU A 55 -4.56 10.61 -10.40
N GLU A 56 -5.25 9.75 -11.15
CA GLU A 56 -5.20 9.74 -12.62
C GLU A 56 -5.62 11.09 -13.20
N GLN A 57 -4.76 11.66 -14.05
CA GLN A 57 -5.04 12.94 -14.70
C GLN A 57 -5.65 12.72 -16.10
N PRO A 58 -6.66 13.51 -16.52
CA PRO A 58 -7.22 13.40 -17.87
C PRO A 58 -6.19 13.64 -18.98
N ASN A 59 -5.17 14.45 -18.70
CA ASN A 59 -4.12 14.79 -19.64
C ASN A 59 -2.85 13.98 -19.37
N LYS A 60 -2.45 13.16 -20.36
CA LYS A 60 -1.26 12.29 -20.28
C LYS A 60 0.05 13.03 -19.98
N GLN A 61 0.21 14.26 -20.45
CA GLN A 61 1.45 15.04 -20.21
C GLN A 61 1.50 15.56 -18.77
N ILE A 62 0.35 15.94 -18.21
CA ILE A 62 0.24 16.30 -16.79
C ILE A 62 0.48 15.07 -15.93
N ASP A 63 -0.14 13.94 -16.29
CA ASP A 63 0.05 12.65 -15.63
C ASP A 63 1.53 12.25 -15.60
N THR A 64 2.20 12.30 -16.76
CA THR A 64 3.64 11.99 -16.87
C THR A 64 4.50 12.89 -15.99
N ARG A 65 4.24 14.21 -15.98
CA ARG A 65 4.99 15.15 -15.12
C ARG A 65 4.76 14.88 -13.64
N TYR A 66 3.53 14.52 -13.26
CA TYR A 66 3.20 14.13 -11.90
C TYR A 66 3.99 12.87 -11.49
N LEU A 67 4.00 11.85 -12.34
CA LEU A 67 4.72 10.60 -12.07
C LEU A 67 6.24 10.81 -11.94
N LEU A 68 6.84 11.65 -12.79
CA LEU A 68 8.27 11.99 -12.68
C LEU A 68 8.60 12.68 -11.35
N ARG A 69 7.77 13.64 -10.93
CA ARG A 69 7.95 14.31 -9.63
C ARG A 69 7.73 13.35 -8.45
N ALA A 70 6.73 12.48 -8.54
CA ALA A 70 6.47 11.47 -7.52
C ALA A 70 7.67 10.52 -7.36
N GLN A 71 8.30 10.12 -8.48
CA GLN A 71 9.51 9.32 -8.48
C GLN A 71 10.68 10.03 -7.78
N GLU A 72 10.94 11.30 -8.10
CA GLU A 72 11.98 12.10 -7.45
C GLU A 72 11.73 12.20 -5.93
N ARG A 73 10.50 12.48 -5.52
CA ARG A 73 10.11 12.55 -4.11
C ARG A 73 10.25 11.21 -3.40
N TYR A 74 9.96 10.10 -4.07
CA TYR A 74 10.17 8.76 -3.52
C TYR A 74 11.64 8.47 -3.24
N VAL A 75 12.55 8.88 -4.14
CA VAL A 75 13.98 8.74 -3.89
C VAL A 75 14.42 9.55 -2.66
N LEU A 76 13.97 10.80 -2.55
CA LEU A 76 14.21 11.63 -1.36
C LEU A 76 13.63 11.01 -0.09
N TRP A 77 12.45 10.40 -0.19
CA TRP A 77 11.81 9.67 0.91
C TRP A 77 12.66 8.51 1.41
N LEU A 78 13.24 7.71 0.52
CA LEU A 78 14.14 6.61 0.92
C LEU A 78 15.38 7.13 1.66
N TYR A 79 15.98 8.24 1.20
CA TYR A 79 17.09 8.86 1.92
C TYR A 79 16.68 9.41 3.29
N LEU A 80 15.50 10.03 3.39
CA LEU A 80 14.95 10.49 4.67
C LEU A 80 14.81 9.31 5.64
N LEU A 81 14.19 8.22 5.20
CA LEU A 81 14.04 7.01 6.00
C LEU A 81 15.40 6.43 6.41
N GLY A 82 16.44 6.61 5.61
CA GLY A 82 17.77 6.07 5.91
C GLY A 82 18.62 6.97 6.79
N SER A 83 18.31 8.26 6.82
CA SER A 83 19.01 9.24 7.66
C SER A 83 18.66 9.12 9.15
N LYS A 84 17.57 8.42 9.50
CA LYS A 84 17.06 8.29 10.87
C LYS A 84 16.63 6.86 11.15
N ASN A 85 16.71 6.44 12.40
CA ASN A 85 16.13 5.16 12.83
C ASN A 85 14.67 5.37 13.20
N PHE A 86 13.80 5.36 12.19
CA PHE A 86 12.35 5.35 12.41
C PHE A 86 11.90 3.95 12.85
N ASP A 87 10.97 3.91 13.79
CA ASP A 87 10.18 2.72 14.09
C ASP A 87 8.80 2.82 13.41
N GLU A 88 8.02 1.73 13.44
CA GLU A 88 6.69 1.67 12.84
C GLU A 88 5.71 2.75 13.34
N ARG A 89 5.91 3.28 14.55
CA ARG A 89 5.02 4.25 15.20
C ARG A 89 5.45 5.69 14.93
N THR A 90 6.74 5.93 14.79
CA THR A 90 7.39 7.23 14.65
C THR A 90 7.67 7.59 13.19
N MET A 91 7.67 6.61 12.29
CA MET A 91 7.82 6.89 10.87
C MET A 91 6.72 7.85 10.41
N PRO A 92 7.07 8.94 9.70
CA PRO A 92 6.09 9.84 9.10
C PRO A 92 5.26 9.09 8.06
N ILE A 93 4.03 9.54 7.89
CA ILE A 93 3.15 9.08 6.82
C ILE A 93 3.62 9.69 5.50
N PRO A 94 3.93 8.85 4.49
CA PRO A 94 4.33 9.36 3.20
C PRO A 94 3.20 10.13 2.52
N PRO A 95 3.52 11.19 1.77
CA PRO A 95 2.61 11.78 0.78
C PRO A 95 1.97 10.73 -0.13
N ILE A 96 0.76 10.97 -0.64
CA ILE A 96 0.03 9.97 -1.46
C ILE A 96 0.76 9.61 -2.77
N ASP A 97 1.49 10.54 -3.36
CA ASP A 97 2.31 10.31 -4.56
C ASP A 97 3.54 9.43 -4.24
N VAL A 98 4.17 9.65 -3.09
CA VAL A 98 5.24 8.78 -2.57
C VAL A 98 4.71 7.40 -2.23
N CYS A 99 3.51 7.31 -1.61
CA CYS A 99 2.83 6.03 -1.35
C CYS A 99 2.63 5.24 -2.64
N TYR A 100 2.25 5.92 -3.73
CA TYR A 100 2.01 5.29 -5.01
C TYR A 100 3.27 4.61 -5.55
N ILE A 101 4.39 5.34 -5.61
CA ILE A 101 5.66 4.77 -6.10
C ILE A 101 6.19 3.69 -5.16
N TRP A 102 6.12 3.90 -3.83
CA TRP A 102 6.56 2.89 -2.85
C TRP A 102 5.74 1.61 -2.99
N HIS A 103 4.41 1.72 -3.10
CA HIS A 103 3.54 0.56 -3.32
C HIS A 103 3.90 -0.18 -4.60
N SER A 104 4.14 0.52 -5.71
CA SER A 104 4.59 -0.10 -6.96
C SER A 104 5.93 -0.82 -6.82
N HIS A 105 6.87 -0.26 -6.04
CA HIS A 105 8.17 -0.90 -5.79
C HIS A 105 8.02 -2.22 -5.01
N LEU A 106 7.09 -2.28 -4.05
CA LEU A 106 6.79 -3.49 -3.26
C LEU A 106 6.24 -4.65 -4.11
N LEU A 107 5.68 -4.38 -5.30
CA LEU A 107 5.22 -5.41 -6.23
C LEU A 107 6.37 -6.25 -6.82
N SER A 108 7.63 -5.85 -6.61
CA SER A 108 8.82 -6.67 -6.90
C SER A 108 9.62 -6.92 -5.62
N PRO A 109 9.23 -7.88 -4.78
CA PRO A 109 9.76 -8.03 -3.42
C PRO A 109 11.27 -8.24 -3.35
N LEU A 110 11.84 -9.06 -4.26
CA LEU A 110 13.28 -9.30 -4.31
C LEU A 110 14.05 -8.02 -4.68
N ARG A 111 13.56 -7.29 -5.69
CA ARG A 111 14.17 -6.01 -6.10
C ARG A 111 14.10 -4.98 -4.99
N TYR A 112 12.93 -4.85 -4.36
CA TYR A 112 12.74 -3.96 -3.21
C TYR A 112 13.74 -4.27 -2.11
N TYR A 113 13.85 -5.54 -1.70
CA TYR A 113 14.79 -5.96 -0.67
C TYR A 113 16.24 -5.63 -1.02
N GLU A 114 16.69 -5.91 -2.25
CA GLU A 114 18.04 -5.57 -2.68
C GLU A 114 18.30 -4.05 -2.66
N ASP A 115 17.33 -3.25 -3.11
CA ASP A 115 17.46 -1.79 -3.14
C ASP A 115 17.50 -1.21 -1.73
N MET A 116 16.67 -1.69 -0.81
CA MET A 116 16.74 -1.27 0.58
C MET A 116 18.14 -1.59 1.15
N ARG A 117 18.69 -2.78 0.89
CA ARG A 117 20.06 -3.12 1.34
C ARG A 117 21.18 -2.29 0.71
N ARG A 118 20.96 -1.69 -0.46
CA ARG A 118 21.93 -0.77 -1.09
C ARG A 118 21.86 0.63 -0.50
N ILE A 119 20.67 1.06 -0.06
CA ILE A 119 20.41 2.42 0.43
C ILE A 119 20.70 2.54 1.93
N TYR A 120 20.33 1.53 2.72
CA TYR A 120 20.45 1.56 4.19
C TYR A 120 21.72 0.86 4.70
N ASP A 121 22.23 1.29 5.85
CA ASP A 121 23.30 0.56 6.56
C ASP A 121 22.78 -0.82 6.99
N PRO A 122 23.58 -1.90 6.90
CA PRO A 122 23.17 -3.24 7.34
C PRO A 122 22.65 -3.34 8.78
N LYS A 123 22.97 -2.37 9.64
CA LYS A 123 22.51 -2.28 11.03
C LYS A 123 21.15 -1.60 11.17
N GLN A 124 20.65 -0.94 10.13
CA GLN A 124 19.37 -0.27 10.13
C GLN A 124 18.24 -1.23 9.76
N THR A 125 17.15 -1.16 10.51
CA THR A 125 15.87 -1.74 10.11
C THR A 125 15.15 -0.72 9.23
N PHE A 126 14.82 -1.10 8.00
CA PHE A 126 13.95 -0.27 7.17
C PHE A 126 12.49 -0.53 7.56
N PRO A 127 11.66 0.53 7.69
CA PRO A 127 10.29 0.39 8.14
C PRO A 127 9.41 -0.27 7.07
N ASP A 128 8.41 -1.01 7.53
CA ASP A 128 7.38 -1.59 6.67
C ASP A 128 6.45 -0.50 6.10
N PHE A 129 5.85 -0.82 4.96
CA PHE A 129 4.87 0.06 4.35
C PHE A 129 3.66 0.25 5.29
N PRO A 130 3.32 1.48 5.69
CA PRO A 130 2.44 1.74 6.82
C PRO A 130 0.95 1.65 6.43
N LEU A 131 0.53 0.58 5.74
CA LEU A 131 -0.80 0.45 5.13
C LEU A 131 -1.95 0.70 6.12
N LYS A 132 -1.89 0.06 7.29
CA LYS A 132 -2.93 0.23 8.31
C LYS A 132 -2.97 1.66 8.84
N ARG A 133 -1.80 2.24 9.16
CA ARG A 133 -1.70 3.62 9.67
C ARG A 133 -2.18 4.64 8.65
N LEU A 134 -1.85 4.46 7.37
CA LEU A 134 -2.38 5.26 6.27
C LEU A 134 -3.91 5.25 6.28
N HIS A 135 -4.50 4.05 6.27
CA HIS A 135 -5.95 3.90 6.29
C HIS A 135 -6.60 4.57 7.51
N ASP A 136 -6.10 4.28 8.71
CA ASP A 136 -6.64 4.84 9.96
C ASP A 136 -6.62 6.38 9.96
N ILE A 137 -5.55 6.98 9.43
CA ILE A 137 -5.40 8.44 9.33
C ILE A 137 -6.34 9.02 8.29
N TRP A 138 -6.54 8.34 7.17
CA TRP A 138 -7.43 8.81 6.13
C TRP A 138 -8.90 8.80 6.55
N GLU A 139 -9.30 7.77 7.29
CA GLU A 139 -10.63 7.73 7.91
C GLU A 139 -10.79 8.85 8.94
N LYS A 140 -9.78 9.09 9.77
CA LYS A 140 -9.81 10.13 10.81
C LYS A 140 -9.84 11.56 10.24
N ASN A 141 -9.03 11.85 9.23
CA ASN A 141 -8.82 13.21 8.72
C ASN A 141 -9.76 13.56 7.55
N GLY A 142 -10.49 12.60 6.99
CA GLY A 142 -11.30 12.80 5.78
C GLY A 142 -10.48 13.10 4.52
N GLY A 143 -9.16 12.94 4.58
CA GLY A 143 -8.20 13.28 3.52
C GLY A 143 -6.95 12.41 3.61
N HIS A 144 -6.07 12.47 2.62
CA HIS A 144 -4.89 11.60 2.56
C HIS A 144 -3.65 12.16 3.27
N VAL A 145 -3.84 13.23 4.04
CA VAL A 145 -2.77 14.07 4.59
C VAL A 145 -2.74 13.93 6.10
N ASP A 146 -1.52 13.78 6.64
CA ASP A 146 -1.24 13.81 8.07
C ASP A 146 -0.48 15.12 8.41
N PRO A 147 -1.08 16.06 9.17
CA PRO A 147 -0.46 17.34 9.47
C PRO A 147 0.87 17.26 10.22
N GLU A 148 1.07 16.20 11.01
CA GLU A 148 2.34 15.98 11.72
C GLU A 148 3.44 15.62 10.70
N SER A 149 3.13 14.69 9.81
CA SER A 149 4.05 14.23 8.78
C SER A 149 4.38 15.33 7.76
N GLU A 150 3.43 16.22 7.44
CA GLU A 150 3.67 17.38 6.56
C GLU A 150 4.80 18.30 7.04
N ARG A 151 5.13 18.30 8.33
CA ARG A 151 6.24 19.12 8.84
C ARG A 151 7.60 18.50 8.55
N ILE A 152 7.65 17.27 8.07
CA ILE A 152 8.87 16.49 7.86
C ILE A 152 9.28 16.46 6.38
N TRP A 153 8.34 16.64 5.45
CA TRP A 153 8.57 16.47 4.00
C TRP A 153 8.13 17.66 3.15
#